data_AF-A0A1M3P6D3-F1
#
_entry.id   AF-A0A1M3P6D3-F1
#
_cell.length_a   1.000
_cell.length_b   1.000
_cell.length_c   1.000
_cell.angle_alpha   90.00
_cell.angle_beta   90.00
_cell.angle_gamma   90.00
#
_symmetry.space_group_name_H-M   'P 1'
#
loop_
_entity.id
_entity.type
_entity.pdbx_description
1 polymer ?
#
loop_
_entity_poly.entity_id
_entity_poly.type
_entity_poly.pdbx_seq_one_letter_code
_entity_poly.pdbx_strand_id
1 'polypeptide(L)'
;MDRTLRSPQRIYAITTILWAIGLTAHCTWFVWSALTGPPSPDLYANHLSFILIVFLLIRVPFWLVGLMLVLIGEFSVFGRKRDLPSTDSVCN
;
A
#
# COMPACT_ATOMS: atom_id res chain seq x y z
N MET A 1 2.11 4.34 26.80
CA MET A 1 3.31 4.00 26.00
C MET A 1 3.23 4.78 24.69
N ASP A 2 3.50 6.08 24.74
CA ASP A 2 3.54 6.90 23.53
C ASP A 2 4.88 6.73 22.85
N ARG A 3 4.90 5.86 21.82
CA ARG A 3 6.04 5.75 20.92
C ARG A 3 6.00 6.95 20.00
N THR A 4 6.81 7.96 20.31
CA THR A 4 7.10 9.09 19.44
C THR A 4 7.79 8.58 18.16
N LEU A 5 6.98 8.15 17.19
CA LEU A 5 7.43 7.75 15.86
C LEU A 5 8.23 8.92 15.25
N ARG A 6 9.50 8.67 14.92
CA ARG A 6 10.34 9.64 14.20
C ARG A 6 9.60 10.08 12.93
N SER A 7 9.66 11.37 12.56
CA SER A 7 8.86 11.93 11.45
C SER A 7 8.80 11.10 10.15
N PRO A 8 9.88 10.43 9.66
CA PRO A 8 9.78 9.60 8.46
C PRO A 8 8.97 8.31 8.67
N GLN A 9 8.99 7.71 9.87
CA GLN A 9 8.20 6.50 10.16
C GLN A 9 6.70 6.78 10.14
N ARG A 10 6.29 8.00 10.50
CA ARG A 10 4.90 8.43 10.43
C ARG A 10 4.40 8.54 8.99
N ILE A 11 5.26 9.00 8.07
CA ILE A 11 4.92 9.10 6.64
C ILE A 11 4.68 7.70 6.07
N TYR A 12 5.61 6.76 6.27
CA TYR A 12 5.45 5.38 5.80
C TYR A 12 4.19 4.71 6.39
N ALA A 13 3.88 4.96 7.67
CA ALA A 13 2.69 4.42 8.30
C ALA A 13 1.41 4.97 7.66
N ILE A 14 1.35 6.29 7.41
CA ILE A 14 0.20 6.92 6.75
C ILE A 14 0.04 6.40 5.33
N THR A 15 1.13 6.33 4.54
CA THR A 15 1.11 5.81 3.17
C THR A 15 0.61 4.37 3.14
N THR A 16 1.09 3.52 4.05
CA THR A 16 0.65 2.12 4.15
C THR A 16 -0.84 2.01 4.50
N ILE A 17 -1.33 2.83 5.43
CA ILE A 17 -2.75 2.86 5.80
C ILE A 17 -3.62 3.30 4.62
N LEU A 18 -3.23 4.39 3.94
CA LEU A 18 -3.95 4.86 2.75
C LEU A 18 -3.95 3.82 1.63
N TRP A 19 -2.83 3.11 1.45
CA TRP A 19 -2.71 2.03 0.48
C TRP A 19 -3.63 0.86 0.82
N ALA A 20 -3.72 0.49 2.11
CA ALA A 20 -4.63 -0.55 2.58
C ALA A 20 -6.09 -0.17 2.36
N ILE A 21 -6.47 1.08 2.61
CA ILE A 21 -7.82 1.61 2.33
C ILE A 21 -8.11 1.55 0.82
N GLY A 22 -7.15 1.93 -0.02
CA GLY A 22 -7.28 1.81 -1.47
C GLY A 22 -7.48 0.36 -1.93
N LEU A 23 -6.74 -0.58 -1.33
CA LEU A 23 -6.84 -1.99 -1.63
C LEU A 23 -8.22 -2.55 -1.24
N THR A 24 -8.74 -2.21 -0.05
CA THR A 24 -10.07 -2.66 0.38
C THR A 24 -11.17 -2.07 -0.48
N ALA A 25 -11.09 -0.78 -0.82
CA ALA A 25 -12.04 -0.14 -1.73
C ALA A 25 -12.06 -0.82 -3.12
N HIS A 26 -10.88 -1.14 -3.66
CA HIS A 26 -10.76 -1.85 -4.93
C HIS A 26 -11.29 -3.28 -4.84
N CYS A 27 -11.05 -3.98 -3.73
CA CYS A 27 -11.63 -5.31 -3.48
C CYS A 27 -13.16 -5.25 -3.45
N THR A 28 -13.74 -4.27 -2.74
CA THR A 28 -15.20 -4.07 -2.70
C THR A 28 -15.75 -3.78 -4.08
N TRP A 29 -15.11 -2.90 -4.85
CA TRP A 29 -15.48 -2.62 -6.23
C TRP A 29 -15.43 -3.87 -7.12
N PHE A 30 -14.37 -4.66 -7.01
CA PHE A 30 -14.20 -5.88 -7.79
C PHE A 30 -15.30 -6.89 -7.49
N VAL A 31 -15.57 -7.16 -6.20
CA VAL A 31 -16.65 -8.06 -5.78
C VAL A 31 -18.01 -7.55 -6.24
N TRP A 32 -18.28 -6.26 -6.06
CA TRP A 32 -19.52 -5.63 -6.51
C TRP A 32 -19.71 -5.83 -8.02
N SER A 33 -18.68 -5.50 -8.81
CA SER A 33 -18.73 -5.64 -10.27
C SER A 33 -18.97 -7.08 -10.73
N ALA A 34 -18.38 -8.05 -10.04
CA ALA A 34 -18.54 -9.47 -10.34
C ALA A 34 -19.95 -9.97 -10.00
N LEU A 35 -20.55 -9.48 -8.90
CA LEU A 35 -21.90 -9.87 -8.49
C LEU A 35 -23.01 -9.18 -9.30
N THR A 36 -22.76 -7.97 -9.81
CA THR A 36 -23.73 -7.26 -10.66
C THR A 36 -23.73 -7.74 -12.12
N GLY A 37 -22.74 -8.52 -12.52
CA GLY A 37 -22.63 -9.06 -13.87
C GLY A 37 -23.59 -10.23 -14.12
N PRO A 38 -23.78 -10.63 -15.39
CA PRO A 38 -24.48 -11.87 -15.70
C PRO A 38 -23.75 -13.05 -15.03
N PRO A 39 -24.48 -13.99 -14.40
CA PRO A 39 -23.86 -15.11 -13.70
C PRO A 39 -23.07 -15.96 -14.69
N SER A 40 -21.88 -16.39 -14.25
CA SER A 40 -21.06 -17.30 -15.04
C SER A 40 -21.77 -18.65 -15.17
N PRO A 41 -21.64 -19.36 -16.31
CA PRO A 41 -22.09 -20.74 -16.45
C PRO A 41 -21.43 -21.69 -15.43
N ASP A 42 -20.25 -21.32 -14.92
CA ASP A 42 -19.55 -22.06 -13.87
C ASP A 42 -20.13 -21.73 -12.49
N LEU A 43 -20.80 -22.72 -11.88
CA LEU A 43 -21.44 -22.57 -10.56
C LEU A 43 -20.48 -22.01 -9.49
N TYR A 44 -19.23 -22.48 -9.49
CA TYR A 44 -18.23 -22.07 -8.51
C TYR A 44 -17.79 -20.61 -8.65
N ALA A 45 -17.83 -20.06 -9.87
CA ALA A 45 -17.38 -18.70 -10.14
C ALA A 45 -18.32 -17.63 -9.55
N ASN A 46 -19.55 -18.01 -9.22
CA ASN A 46 -20.55 -17.11 -8.65
C ASN A 46 -20.45 -17.01 -7.11
N HIS A 47 -19.60 -17.81 -6.46
CA HIS A 47 -19.44 -17.74 -5.01
C HIS A 47 -18.48 -16.62 -4.59
N LEU A 48 -18.88 -15.89 -3.55
CA LEU A 48 -18.10 -14.78 -2.99
C LEU A 48 -16.69 -15.22 -2.53
N SER A 49 -16.57 -16.42 -1.96
CA SER A 49 -15.28 -17.00 -1.57
C SER A 49 -14.34 -17.17 -2.76
N PHE A 50 -14.86 -17.65 -3.89
CA PHE A 50 -14.07 -17.81 -5.11
C PHE A 50 -13.62 -16.46 -5.66
N ILE A 51 -14.53 -15.48 -5.74
CA ILE A 51 -14.23 -14.12 -6.20
C ILE A 51 -13.14 -13.47 -5.33
N LEU A 52 -13.20 -13.62 -4.01
CA LEU A 52 -12.17 -13.12 -3.08
C LEU A 52 -10.83 -13.83 -3.27
N ILE A 53 -10.82 -15.15 -3.46
CA ILE A 53 -9.58 -15.91 -3.71
C ILE A 53 -8.94 -15.46 -5.02
N VAL A 54 -9.73 -15.28 -6.08
CA VAL A 54 -9.23 -14.78 -7.37
C VAL A 54 -8.64 -13.38 -7.21
N PHE A 55 -9.30 -12.49 -6.47
CA PHE A 55 -8.74 -11.16 -6.17
C PHE A 55 -7.41 -11.27 -5.40
N LEU A 56 -7.36 -12.12 -4.37
CA LEU A 56 -6.17 -12.31 -3.54
C LEU A 56 -4.99 -12.89 -4.33
N LEU A 57 -5.22 -13.87 -5.20
CA LEU A 57 -4.15 -14.53 -5.95
C LEU A 57 -3.70 -13.74 -7.16
N ILE A 58 -4.62 -13.04 -7.83
CA ILE A 58 -4.33 -12.40 -9.12
C ILE A 58 -4.08 -10.89 -8.95
N ARG A 59 -4.80 -10.19 -8.07
CA ARG A 59 -4.72 -8.71 -7.99
C ARG A 59 -3.84 -8.21 -6.85
N VAL A 60 -3.90 -8.84 -5.68
CA VAL A 60 -3.11 -8.40 -4.51
C VAL A 60 -1.59 -8.42 -4.75
N PRO A 61 -0.98 -9.39 -5.47
CA PRO A 61 0.45 -9.34 -5.75
C PRO A 61 0.89 -8.07 -6.48
N PHE A 62 0.12 -7.62 -7.48
CA PHE A 62 0.40 -6.36 -8.18
C PHE A 62 0.30 -5.14 -7.26
N TRP A 63 -0.67 -5.14 -6.33
CA TRP A 63 -0.80 -4.09 -5.33
C TRP A 63 0.36 -4.05 -4.34
N LEU A 64 0.92 -5.21 -3.98
CA LEU A 64 2.10 -5.30 -3.13
C LEU A 64 3.36 -4.81 -3.85
N VAL A 65 3.52 -5.15 -5.13
CA VAL A 65 4.61 -4.62 -5.96
C VAL A 65 4.49 -3.09 -6.08
N GLY A 66 3.28 -2.57 -6.30
CA GLY A 66 3.02 -1.13 -6.31
C GLY A 66 3.38 -0.44 -4.99
N LEU A 67 2.96 -1.01 -3.86
CA LEU A 67 3.33 -0.50 -2.53
C LEU A 67 4.85 -0.47 -2.34
N MET A 68 5.54 -1.55 -2.74
CA MET A 68 6.99 -1.63 -2.64
C MET A 68 7.67 -0.50 -3.43
N LEU A 69 7.23 -0.25 -4.66
CA LEU A 69 7.77 0.84 -5.48
C LEU A 69 7.51 2.22 -4.87
N VAL A 70 6.32 2.44 -4.31
CA VAL A 70 5.99 3.70 -3.62
C VAL A 70 6.89 3.92 -2.41
N LEU A 71 7.07 2.89 -1.57
CA LEU A 71 7.93 2.97 -0.38
C LEU A 71 9.40 3.20 -0.74
N ILE A 72 9.91 2.56 -1.82
CA ILE A 72 11.26 2.82 -2.35
C ILE A 72 11.38 4.27 -2.83
N GLY A 73 10.35 4.79 -3.52
CA GLY A 73 10.30 6.18 -3.97
C GLY A 73 10.34 7.15 -2.79
N GLU A 74 9.49 6.94 -1.78
CA GLU A 74 9.50 7.72 -0.54
C GLU A 74 10.86 7.66 0.16
N PHE A 75 11.48 6.49 0.24
CA PHE A 75 12.81 6.35 0.82
C PHE A 75 13.87 7.12 0.03
N SER A 76 13.81 7.10 -1.31
CA SER A 76 14.78 7.83 -2.15
C SER A 76 14.66 9.35 -2.00
N VAL A 77 13.45 9.87 -1.78
CA VAL A 77 13.16 11.30 -1.65
C VAL A 77 13.42 11.80 -0.23
N PHE A 78 12.92 11.09 0.80
CA PHE A 78 12.98 11.52 2.19
C PHE A 78 14.19 10.95 2.97
N GLY A 79 14.80 9.87 2.50
CA GLY A 79 15.98 9.27 3.11
C GLY A 79 17.27 10.06 2.89
N ARG A 80 17.28 11.00 1.93
CA ARG A 80 18.40 11.91 1.68
C ARG A 80 18.35 13.06 2.71
N LYS A 81 18.67 12.75 3.97
CA LYS A 81 19.07 13.82 4.89
C LYS A 81 20.25 14.53 4.24
N ARG A 82 20.09 15.84 4.03
CA ARG A 82 21.17 16.74 3.63
C ARG A 82 22.25 16.61 4.70
N ASP A 83 23.41 16.07 4.32
CA ASP A 83 24.65 16.34 5.03
C ASP A 83 24.88 17.86 4.92
N LEU A 84 24.28 18.61 5.83
CA LEU A 84 24.72 19.98 6.06
C LEU A 84 26.13 19.84 6.65
N PRO A 85 27.15 20.47 6.03
CA PRO A 85 28.49 20.43 6.57
C PRO A 85 28.45 20.91 8.01
N SER A 86 29.02 20.11 8.91
CA SER A 86 29.18 20.44 10.32
C SER A 86 29.91 21.78 10.44
N THR A 87 29.17 22.86 10.69
CA THR A 87 29.70 24.13 11.19
C THR A 87 30.09 23.95 12.66
N ASP A 88 30.99 23.01 12.93
CA ASP A 88 31.65 22.82 14.23
C ASP A 88 33.14 23.22 14.15
N SER A 89 33.58 23.88 13.07
CA SER A 89 34.97 24.31 12.89
C SER A 89 35.18 25.83 12.99
N VAL A 90 34.25 26.58 13.60
CA VAL A 90 34.45 28.01 13.89
C VAL A 90 34.43 28.24 15.41
N CYS A 91 35.41 27.63 16.07
CA CYS A 91 35.98 28.11 17.33
C CYS A 91 37.50 27.91 17.27
N ASN A 92 38.23 28.93 16.81
CA ASN A 92 39.55 29.34 17.32
C ASN A 92 40.02 30.61 16.60
#